data_AF-A0A537TS12-F1
#
_entry.id   AF-A0A537TS12-F1
#
_cell.length_a   1.000
_cell.length_b   1.000
_cell.length_c   1.000
_cell.angle_alpha   90.00
_cell.angle_beta   90.00
_cell.angle_gamma   90.00
#
_symmetry.space_group_name_H-M   'P 1'
#
loop_
_entity.id
_entity.type
_entity.pdbx_description
1 polymer ?
#
loop_
_entity_poly.entity_id
_entity_poly.type
_entity_poly.pdbx_seq_one_letter_code
_entity_poly.pdbx_strand_id
1 'polypeptide(L)'
;MTAINGEPGWHEIEELLPWYAAGRLSRRDADRVEQALAGNRELARRYELVRRELTETIYLNETLGGPSARAAEKLFAAIDAEEADGRPRRPRRLSRTPLVTASTRDSAGEKPSLKE
;
A
#
# COMPACT_ATOMS: atom_id res chain seq x y z
N MET A 1 -7.97 -35.46 -7.03
CA MET A 1 -9.01 -34.55 -6.49
C MET A 1 -9.08 -34.78 -4.98
N THR A 2 -8.35 -33.97 -4.21
CA THR A 2 -8.39 -33.97 -2.74
C THR A 2 -8.93 -32.62 -2.30
N ALA A 3 -10.07 -32.65 -1.61
CA ALA A 3 -10.73 -31.49 -1.05
C ALA A 3 -9.85 -30.86 0.04
N ILE A 4 -9.48 -29.58 -0.13
CA ILE A 4 -8.93 -28.76 0.96
C ILE A 4 -10.04 -27.84 1.45
N ASN A 5 -10.65 -28.24 2.56
CA ASN A 5 -11.66 -27.48 3.27
C ASN A 5 -11.01 -26.33 4.06
N GLY A 6 -11.55 -25.12 3.94
CA GLY A 6 -11.68 -24.12 5.01
C GLY A 6 -10.44 -23.38 5.55
N GLU A 7 -9.23 -23.94 5.44
CA GLU A 7 -8.01 -23.25 5.84
C GLU A 7 -7.58 -22.33 4.71
N PRO A 8 -7.44 -21.00 4.93
CA PRO A 8 -6.83 -20.16 3.92
C PRO A 8 -5.47 -20.74 3.57
N GLY A 9 -5.20 -20.85 2.27
CA GLY A 9 -3.87 -21.24 1.83
C GLY A 9 -2.85 -20.34 2.52
N TRP A 10 -1.70 -20.88 2.91
CA TRP A 10 -0.60 -20.09 3.50
C TRP A 10 -0.29 -18.81 2.74
N HIS A 11 -0.49 -18.85 1.41
CA HIS A 11 -0.35 -17.71 0.52
C HIS A 11 -1.43 -16.64 0.69
N GLU A 12 -2.68 -17.01 0.93
CA GLU A 12 -3.76 -16.07 1.21
C GLU A 12 -3.52 -15.30 2.51
N ILE A 13 -3.01 -15.96 3.55
CA ILE A 13 -2.63 -15.27 4.80
C ILE A 13 -1.43 -14.35 4.58
N GLU A 14 -0.47 -14.77 3.76
CA GLU A 14 0.70 -13.97 3.41
C GLU A 14 0.31 -12.67 2.68
N GLU A 15 -0.66 -12.73 1.77
CA GLU A 15 -1.22 -11.56 1.08
C GLU A 15 -1.88 -10.56 2.03
N LEU A 16 -2.33 -11.01 3.21
CA LEU A 16 -2.91 -10.14 4.24
C LEU A 16 -1.85 -9.40 5.07
N LEU A 17 -0.58 -9.85 5.09
CA LEU A 17 0.44 -9.28 5.95
C LEU A 17 0.67 -7.77 5.76
N PRO A 18 0.68 -7.20 4.53
CA PRO A 18 0.82 -5.75 4.35
C PRO A 18 -0.35 -4.97 4.97
N TRP A 19 -1.57 -5.50 4.87
CA TRP A 19 -2.77 -4.88 5.44
C TRP A 19 -2.83 -5.02 6.96
N TYR A 20 -2.31 -6.14 7.48
CA TYR A 20 -2.14 -6.37 8.91
C TYR A 20 -1.11 -5.42 9.51
N ALA A 21 0.06 -5.30 8.88
CA ALA A 21 1.11 -4.36 9.30
C ALA A 21 0.61 -2.90 9.32
N ALA A 22 -0.23 -2.53 8.36
CA ALA A 22 -0.85 -1.21 8.28
C ALA A 22 -2.05 -1.01 9.23
N GLY A 23 -2.49 -2.05 9.96
CA GLY A 23 -3.65 -1.98 10.87
C GLY A 23 -4.99 -1.77 10.16
N ARG A 24 -5.12 -2.22 8.90
CA ARG A 24 -6.30 -1.98 8.05
C ARG A 24 -7.20 -3.19 7.85
N LEU A 25 -6.89 -4.31 8.48
CA LEU A 25 -7.71 -5.53 8.40
C LEU A 25 -8.95 -5.46 9.27
N SER A 26 -9.98 -6.19 8.84
CA SER A 26 -11.10 -6.51 9.71
C SER A 26 -10.61 -7.30 10.93
N ARG A 27 -11.32 -7.21 12.05
CA ARG A 27 -10.96 -7.98 13.26
C ARG A 27 -10.86 -9.48 12.97
N ARG A 28 -11.81 -10.02 12.20
CA ARG A 28 -11.82 -11.44 11.82
C ARG A 28 -10.57 -11.84 11.05
N ASP A 29 -10.10 -11.01 10.13
CA ASP A 29 -8.92 -11.33 9.33
C ASP A 29 -7.62 -11.08 10.09
N ALA A 30 -7.59 -10.09 10.99
CA ALA A 30 -6.49 -9.91 11.93
C ALA A 30 -6.34 -11.15 12.84
N ASP A 31 -7.43 -11.65 13.43
CA ASP A 31 -7.40 -12.85 14.27
C ASP A 31 -6.88 -14.09 13.49
N ARG A 32 -7.23 -14.21 12.20
CA ARG A 32 -6.70 -15.28 11.32
C ARG A 32 -5.20 -15.15 11.08
N VAL A 33 -4.72 -13.94 10.83
CA VAL A 33 -3.29 -13.67 10.64
C VAL A 33 -2.52 -13.94 11.95
N GLU A 34 -3.04 -13.52 13.10
CA GLU A 34 -2.43 -13.77 14.41
C GLU A 34 -2.28 -15.27 14.71
N GLN A 35 -3.32 -16.07 14.46
CA GLN A 35 -3.27 -17.52 14.63
C GLN A 35 -2.22 -18.17 13.71
N ALA A 36 -2.15 -17.75 12.45
CA ALA A 36 -1.19 -18.27 11.49
C ALA A 36 0.26 -17.88 11.84
N LEU A 37 0.48 -16.66 12.37
CA LEU A 37 1.79 -16.18 12.82
C LEU A 37 2.28 -16.98 14.05
N ALA A 38 1.38 -17.36 14.96
CA ALA A 38 1.73 -18.20 16.11
C ALA A 38 2.15 -19.62 15.68
N GLY A 39 1.55 -20.14 14.60
CA GLY A 39 1.82 -21.49 14.09
C GLY A 39 2.99 -21.59 13.12
N ASN A 40 3.46 -20.50 12.50
CA ASN A 40 4.48 -20.54 11.46
C ASN A 40 5.57 -19.48 11.60
N ARG A 41 6.77 -19.94 11.94
CA ARG A 41 7.97 -19.11 12.07
C ARG A 41 8.41 -18.45 10.77
N GLU A 42 8.23 -19.11 9.63
CA GLU A 42 8.58 -18.52 8.34
C GLU A 42 7.63 -17.36 8.01
N LEU A 43 6.34 -17.53 8.24
CA LEU A 43 5.35 -16.46 8.08
C LEU A 43 5.67 -15.28 9.03
N ALA A 44 6.05 -15.56 10.27
CA ALA A 44 6.47 -14.53 11.22
C ALA A 44 7.73 -13.76 10.76
N ARG A 45 8.71 -14.44 10.13
CA ARG A 45 9.86 -13.77 9.53
C ARG A 45 9.47 -12.84 8.38
N ARG A 46 8.55 -13.27 7.53
CA ARG A 46 8.05 -12.45 6.41
C ARG A 46 7.25 -11.26 6.91
N TYR A 47 6.42 -11.45 7.92
CA TYR A 47 5.71 -10.35 8.56
C TYR A 47 6.67 -9.29 9.11
N GLU A 48 7.76 -9.70 9.75
CA GLU A 48 8.76 -8.77 10.26
C GLU A 48 9.48 -8.00 9.13
N LEU A 49 9.70 -8.63 7.96
CA LEU A 49 10.19 -7.92 6.78
C LEU A 49 9.20 -6.84 6.32
N VAL A 50 7.93 -7.20 6.17
CA VAL A 50 6.87 -6.27 5.77
C VAL A 50 6.76 -5.08 6.74
N ARG A 51 6.87 -5.33 8.05
CA ARG A 51 6.87 -4.26 9.07
C ARG A 51 8.04 -3.29 8.91
N ARG A 52 9.24 -3.81 8.64
CA ARG A 52 10.43 -2.97 8.40
C ARG A 52 10.25 -2.11 7.16
N GLU A 53 9.79 -2.70 6.06
CA GLU A 53 9.54 -1.97 4.80
C GLU A 53 8.50 -0.86 4.98
N LEU A 54 7.41 -1.14 5.73
CA LEU A 54 6.41 -0.14 6.05
C LEU A 54 7.00 1.00 6.89
N THR A 55 7.78 0.67 7.92
CA THR A 55 8.43 1.65 8.80
C THR A 55 9.39 2.54 8.02
N GLU A 56 10.21 1.96 7.13
CA GLU A 56 11.13 2.70 6.27
C GLU A 56 10.37 3.64 5.32
N THR A 57 9.26 3.16 4.75
CA THR A 57 8.41 3.99 3.88
C THR A 57 7.81 5.16 4.64
N ILE A 58 7.33 4.94 5.86
CA ILE A 58 6.81 6.02 6.73
C ILE A 58 7.92 7.02 7.00
N TYR A 59 9.09 6.54 7.45
CA TYR A 59 10.24 7.39 7.75
C TYR A 59 10.64 8.24 6.55
N LEU A 60 10.79 7.65 5.36
CA LEU A 60 11.11 8.39 4.14
C LEU A 60 10.08 9.50 3.86
N ASN A 61 8.79 9.21 3.99
CA ASN A 61 7.74 10.22 3.78
C ASN A 61 7.76 11.32 4.85
N GLU A 62 8.05 10.99 6.10
CA GLU A 62 8.21 11.97 7.17
C GLU A 62 9.42 12.88 6.93
N THR A 63 10.52 12.34 6.37
CA THR A 63 11.70 13.14 6.01
C THR A 63 11.47 14.13 4.87
N LEU A 64 10.48 13.90 4.00
CA LEU A 64 10.09 14.84 2.95
C LEU A 64 9.46 16.12 3.51
N GLY A 65 9.12 16.13 4.81
CA GLY A 65 8.57 17.28 5.51
C GLY A 65 7.06 17.43 5.34
N GLY A 66 6.48 18.28 6.18
CA GLY A 66 5.05 18.57 6.16
C GLY A 66 4.63 19.48 5.01
N PRO A 67 3.31 19.60 4.76
CA PRO A 67 2.78 20.60 3.83
C PRO A 67 3.17 22.02 4.28
N SER A 68 3.26 22.96 3.33
CA SER A 68 3.55 24.36 3.66
C SER A 68 2.43 24.98 4.52
N ALA A 69 2.77 25.99 5.34
CA ALA A 69 1.82 26.66 6.23
C ALA A 69 0.56 27.15 5.48
N ARG A 70 0.75 27.78 4.31
CA ARG A 70 -0.37 28.23 3.46
C ARG A 70 -1.24 27.08 2.92
N ALA A 71 -0.65 25.92 2.62
CA ALA A 71 -1.41 24.75 2.17
C ALA A 71 -2.26 24.17 3.32
N ALA A 72 -1.70 24.14 4.53
CA ALA A 72 -2.43 23.73 5.74
C ALA A 72 -3.57 24.71 6.07
N GLU A 73 -3.30 26.02 6.09
CA GLU A 73 -4.31 27.07 6.30
C GLU A 73 -5.47 26.96 5.31
N LYS A 74 -5.16 26.78 4.03
CA LYS A 74 -6.18 26.62 2.98
C LYS A 74 -7.04 25.37 3.18
N LEU A 75 -6.44 24.28 3.65
CA LEU A 75 -7.17 23.05 3.94
C LEU A 75 -8.13 23.26 5.12
N PHE A 76 -7.65 23.82 6.23
CA PHE A 76 -8.49 24.07 7.40
C PHE A 76 -9.64 25.04 7.09
N ALA A 77 -9.36 26.14 6.38
CA ALA A 77 -10.41 27.05 5.94
C ALA A 77 -11.47 26.36 5.05
N ALA A 78 -11.07 25.39 4.21
CA ALA A 78 -12.01 24.63 3.39
C ALA A 78 -12.83 23.62 4.21
N ILE A 79 -12.26 23.04 5.27
CA ILE A 79 -12.97 22.17 6.21
C ILE A 79 -14.03 22.99 6.98
N ASP A 80 -13.63 24.13 7.54
CA ASP A 80 -14.53 25.02 8.29
C ASP A 80 -15.70 25.50 7.40
N ALA A 81 -15.41 25.84 6.15
CA ALA A 81 -16.44 26.23 5.18
C ALA A 81 -17.37 25.06 4.81
N GLU A 82 -16.87 23.82 4.66
CA GLU A 82 -17.70 22.64 4.42
C GLU A 82 -18.65 22.37 5.60
N GLU A 83 -18.15 22.51 6.85
CA GLU A 83 -18.96 22.33 8.06
C GLU A 83 -20.02 23.42 8.22
N ALA A 84 -19.69 24.67 7.88
CA ALA A 84 -20.61 25.80 7.97
C ALA A 84 -21.73 25.75 6.90
N ASP A 85 -21.47 25.19 5.71
CA ASP A 85 -22.42 25.18 4.60
C ASP A 85 -23.52 24.10 4.74
N GLY A 86 -23.42 23.21 5.75
CA GLY A 86 -24.45 22.22 6.12
C GLY A 86 -24.86 21.26 4.99
N ARG A 87 -24.13 21.25 3.88
CA ARG A 87 -24.51 20.60 2.63
C ARG A 87 -24.03 19.15 2.64
N PRO A 88 -24.83 18.17 2.18
CA PRO A 88 -24.38 16.79 2.10
C PRO A 88 -23.13 16.67 1.22
N ARG A 89 -22.13 15.96 1.73
CA ARG A 89 -20.82 15.75 1.09
C ARG A 89 -21.02 15.22 -0.32
N ARG A 90 -20.76 16.05 -1.34
CA ARG A 90 -20.68 15.59 -2.72
C ARG A 90 -19.28 15.05 -2.96
N PRO A 91 -19.11 13.83 -3.50
CA PRO A 91 -17.78 13.30 -3.76
C PRO A 91 -17.06 14.21 -4.77
N ARG A 92 -16.01 14.90 -4.31
CA ARG A 92 -15.12 15.66 -5.19
C ARG A 92 -14.35 14.65 -6.02
N ARG A 93 -14.54 14.67 -7.34
CA ARG A 93 -13.65 13.97 -8.28
C ARG A 93 -12.26 14.60 -8.14
N LEU A 94 -11.39 13.93 -7.39
CA LEU A 94 -9.95 14.21 -7.41
C LEU A 94 -9.45 13.80 -8.79
N SER A 95 -9.15 14.78 -9.64
CA SER A 95 -8.38 14.58 -10.85
C SER A 95 -7.00 14.07 -10.44
N ARG A 96 -6.82 12.74 -10.45
CA ARG A 96 -5.51 12.10 -10.35
C ARG A 96 -4.67 12.58 -11.53
N THR A 97 -3.79 13.54 -11.31
CA THR A 97 -2.68 13.78 -12.22
C THR A 97 -1.84 12.51 -12.29
N PRO A 98 -1.59 11.94 -13.48
CA PRO A 98 -0.80 10.72 -13.59
C PRO A 98 0.62 11.02 -13.10
N LEU A 99 1.09 10.20 -12.17
CA LEU A 99 2.51 10.08 -11.84
C LEU A 99 3.22 9.64 -13.13
N VAL A 100 4.11 10.48 -13.66
CA VAL A 100 4.96 10.13 -14.80
C VAL A 100 5.82 8.94 -14.37
N THR A 101 5.44 7.74 -14.79
CA THR A 101 6.36 6.60 -14.82
C THR A 101 7.33 6.88 -15.95
N ALA A 102 8.61 7.03 -15.62
CA ALA A 102 9.67 7.06 -16.63
C ALA A 102 9.63 5.75 -17.43
N SER A 103 8.98 5.82 -18.60
CA SER A 103 8.95 4.75 -19.59
C SER A 103 10.28 4.74 -20.32
N THR A 104 10.97 3.60 -20.22
CA THR A 104 11.67 2.89 -21.29
C THR A 104 12.06 3.74 -22.51
N ARG A 105 13.35 4.06 -22.60
CA ARG A 105 14.09 4.11 -23.87
C ARG A 105 14.95 2.86 -23.90
N ASP A 106 15.18 2.16 -24.99
CA ASP A 106 14.65 2.10 -26.34
C ASP A 106 15.37 0.86 -26.91
N SER A 107 14.63 -0.05 -27.53
CA SER A 107 15.18 -1.28 -28.10
C SER A 107 15.56 -1.04 -29.56
N ALA A 108 16.85 -1.12 -29.89
CA ALA A 108 17.40 -1.59 -31.18
C ALA A 108 18.93 -1.44 -31.09
N GLY A 109 19.79 -2.43 -31.36
CA GLY A 109 19.64 -3.62 -32.17
C GLY A 109 20.92 -3.70 -32.99
N GLU A 110 21.91 -4.49 -32.57
CA GLU A 110 22.96 -4.97 -33.47
C GLU A 110 23.58 -6.24 -32.88
N LYS A 111 23.24 -7.40 -33.48
CA LYS A 111 24.02 -8.63 -33.33
C LYS A 111 24.96 -8.72 -34.54
N PRO A 112 26.29 -8.74 -34.38
CA PRO A 112 27.17 -9.11 -35.47
C PRO A 112 27.53 -10.60 -35.34
N SER A 113 27.09 -11.45 -36.28
CA SER A 113 27.81 -12.69 -36.59
C SER A 113 27.27 -13.47 -37.79
N LEU A 114 28.16 -13.52 -38.80
CA LEU A 114 28.66 -14.71 -39.51
C LEU A 114 27.87 -15.30 -40.70
N LYS A 115 28.58 -15.27 -41.85
CA LYS A 115 28.76 -16.32 -42.90
C LYS A 115 27.54 -16.55 -43.83
N GLU A 116 27.65 -16.64 -45.15
CA GLU A 116 28.75 -16.84 -46.12
C GLU A 116 28.57 -15.97 -47.38
#